data_AF-A0A7J4DF18-F1
#
_entry.id   AF-A0A7J4DF18-F1
#
_cell.length_a   1.000
_cell.length_b   1.000
_cell.length_c   1.000
_cell.angle_alpha   90.00
_cell.angle_beta   90.00
_cell.angle_gamma   90.00
#
_symmetry.space_group_name_H-M   'P 1'
#
loop_
_entity.id
_entity.type
_entity.pdbx_description
1 polymer ?
#
loop_
_entity_poly.entity_id
_entity_poly.type
_entity_poly.pdbx_seq_one_letter_code
_entity_poly.pdbx_strand_id
1 'polypeptide(L)'
;MARNVVASRCLVVFSILALAMVIAPAVTSLPTGISGIKDSGCNCHGTDPSDSVVPSIGGLPESYNASETYTVTVSFTGGPGTEGNANLGGFNLWASAGTFTVSDSDVRIWSPNEVSHSYEGNDQRSWTFEWVAPDSGAAVDFILHTNSVNGNEGNDGSSGDMWNRADATVLGFGPAPLPDVDPFKVLATLMLVSAILFGIVVLYVFYRNNPSGFEWNKFAPWITEWLTSTDHKKIGTLYFVQGLFFLGVGGIMAMMIRLQLASPGNDFITQEYYNQFFTLHGTTMIFLAAMPLIAGFANWIVPLQIGAPDLAFPRLNAFSFWLQPVAALLIFTGVFSGGGADTGWTGYAPYVVSETAHAGVSMWAAGQIMLVASSTLTGINFLTTIAVMRAPGMGWFQ
;
A
#
# COMPACT_ATOMS: atom_id res chain seq x y z
N MET A 1 10.67 -26.67 28.17
CA MET A 1 11.64 -26.28 27.12
C MET A 1 11.04 -26.30 25.72
N ALA A 2 10.38 -27.38 25.28
CA ALA A 2 9.84 -27.50 23.91
C ALA A 2 8.76 -26.46 23.51
N ARG A 3 7.91 -25.99 24.45
CA ARG A 3 6.81 -25.05 24.15
C ARG A 3 7.27 -23.62 23.80
N ASN A 4 8.39 -23.18 24.38
CA ASN A 4 8.96 -21.85 24.12
C ASN A 4 9.62 -21.76 22.74
N VAL A 5 10.12 -22.89 22.23
CA VAL A 5 10.77 -22.97 20.90
C VAL A 5 9.73 -22.87 19.78
N VAL A 6 8.53 -23.42 19.96
CA VAL A 6 7.45 -23.37 18.96
C VAL A 6 6.86 -21.97 18.82
N ALA A 7 6.61 -21.27 19.95
CA ALA A 7 6.09 -19.90 19.93
C ALA A 7 7.08 -18.91 19.27
N SER A 8 8.38 -19.06 19.53
CA SER A 8 9.43 -18.25 18.90
C SER A 8 9.52 -18.49 17.39
N ARG A 9 9.25 -19.71 16.91
CA ARG A 9 9.28 -20.03 15.48
C ARG A 9 8.07 -19.47 14.73
N CYS A 10 6.87 -19.49 15.32
CA CYS A 10 5.69 -18.87 14.71
C CYS A 10 5.82 -17.34 14.57
N LEU A 11 6.39 -16.67 15.58
CA LEU A 11 6.68 -15.24 15.52
C LEU A 11 7.69 -14.89 14.43
N VAL A 12 8.78 -15.67 14.33
CA VAL A 12 9.79 -15.50 13.27
C VAL A 12 9.19 -15.75 11.88
N VAL A 13 8.33 -16.75 11.71
CA VAL A 13 7.65 -17.02 10.43
C VAL A 13 6.71 -15.88 10.05
N PHE A 14 5.97 -15.31 11.01
CA PHE A 14 5.14 -14.12 10.76
C PHE A 14 5.97 -12.89 10.37
N SER A 15 7.11 -12.67 11.03
CA SER A 15 8.04 -11.59 10.68
C SER A 15 8.69 -11.79 9.31
N ILE A 16 9.04 -13.04 8.96
CA ILE A 16 9.59 -13.40 7.64
C ILE A 16 8.52 -13.25 6.55
N LEU A 17 7.27 -13.65 6.80
CA LEU A 17 6.17 -13.44 5.86
C LEU A 17 5.87 -11.95 5.66
N ALA A 18 5.89 -11.16 6.73
CA ALA A 18 5.76 -9.70 6.63
C ALA A 18 6.92 -9.05 5.86
N LEU A 19 8.14 -9.59 5.97
CA LEU A 19 9.32 -9.10 5.25
C LEU A 19 9.38 -9.62 3.79
N ALA A 20 8.88 -10.83 3.53
CA ALA A 20 8.82 -11.43 2.20
C ALA A 20 7.76 -10.78 1.29
N MET A 21 6.85 -9.99 1.84
CA MET A 21 5.88 -9.20 1.08
C MET A 21 6.45 -7.89 0.51
N VAL A 22 7.76 -7.63 0.69
CA VAL A 22 8.48 -6.47 0.10
C VAL A 22 9.10 -6.79 -1.27
N ILE A 23 8.81 -7.97 -1.85
CA ILE A 23 9.42 -8.36 -3.12
C ILE A 23 8.67 -7.71 -4.28
N ALA A 24 9.39 -6.83 -4.97
CA ALA A 24 8.95 -5.97 -6.05
C ALA A 24 8.16 -6.70 -7.16
N PRO A 25 7.19 -6.03 -7.81
CA PRO A 25 6.57 -6.56 -9.00
C PRO A 25 7.64 -6.69 -10.10
N ALA A 26 7.73 -7.89 -10.69
CA ALA A 26 8.44 -8.08 -11.94
C ALA A 26 7.66 -7.35 -13.03
N VAL A 27 8.26 -6.28 -13.55
CA VAL A 27 7.69 -5.49 -14.65
C VAL A 27 8.24 -6.03 -15.97
N THR A 28 7.33 -6.30 -16.90
CA THR A 28 7.63 -6.59 -18.30
C THR A 28 7.89 -5.30 -19.05
N SER A 29 8.94 -5.24 -19.87
CA SER A 29 9.15 -4.11 -20.79
C SER A 29 7.96 -3.99 -21.75
N LEU A 30 7.52 -2.76 -21.98
CA LEU A 30 6.47 -2.41 -22.92
C LEU A 30 7.08 -1.62 -24.07
N PRO A 31 6.52 -1.72 -25.30
CA PRO A 31 7.00 -0.96 -26.45
C PRO A 31 6.65 0.54 -26.39
N THR A 32 6.11 1.00 -25.26
CA THR A 32 5.87 2.40 -24.93
C THR A 32 6.39 2.64 -23.53
N GLY A 33 6.94 3.82 -23.25
CA GLY A 33 7.43 4.09 -21.90
C GLY A 33 6.32 4.17 -20.86
N ILE A 34 6.68 3.88 -19.61
CA ILE A 34 5.77 3.70 -18.48
C ILE A 34 5.72 4.95 -17.59
N SER A 35 4.63 5.12 -16.84
CA SER A 35 4.50 6.16 -15.81
C SER A 35 4.87 5.66 -14.41
N GLY A 36 5.01 6.59 -13.47
CA GLY A 36 5.20 6.29 -12.05
C GLY A 36 6.59 5.81 -11.68
N ILE A 37 7.59 6.00 -12.56
CA ILE A 37 8.96 5.49 -12.31
C ILE A 37 9.90 6.50 -11.64
N LYS A 38 9.39 7.68 -11.27
CA LYS A 38 10.14 8.73 -10.58
C LYS A 38 10.96 8.21 -9.40
N ASP A 39 10.38 7.35 -8.57
CA ASP A 39 11.03 6.84 -7.36
C ASP A 39 11.64 5.45 -7.56
N SER A 40 11.09 4.65 -8.47
CA SER A 40 11.53 3.27 -8.69
C SER A 40 12.64 3.12 -9.73
N GLY A 41 12.81 4.06 -10.66
CA GLY A 41 13.74 3.95 -11.78
C GLY A 41 13.32 2.93 -12.85
N CYS A 42 14.19 2.75 -13.86
CA CYS A 42 13.94 1.85 -15.00
C CYS A 42 14.37 0.40 -14.71
N ASN A 43 13.90 -0.19 -13.61
CA ASN A 43 14.37 -1.50 -13.12
C ASN A 43 14.10 -2.69 -14.06
N CYS A 44 13.24 -2.52 -15.07
CA CYS A 44 13.05 -3.50 -16.15
C CYS A 44 14.33 -3.74 -16.96
N HIS A 45 15.25 -2.77 -16.95
CA HIS A 45 16.49 -2.72 -17.73
C HIS A 45 17.74 -2.87 -16.87
N GLY A 46 17.61 -3.40 -15.64
CA GLY A 46 18.73 -3.60 -14.71
C GLY A 46 18.36 -3.20 -13.28
N THR A 47 18.91 -3.90 -12.29
CA THR A 47 18.58 -3.65 -10.87
C THR A 47 19.10 -2.32 -10.36
N ASP A 48 20.22 -1.85 -10.91
CA ASP A 48 20.95 -0.67 -10.45
C ASP A 48 21.25 0.26 -11.64
N PRO A 49 21.30 1.58 -11.40
CA PRO A 49 21.69 2.54 -12.43
C PRO A 49 23.16 2.35 -12.81
N SER A 50 23.48 2.66 -14.07
CA SER A 50 24.82 2.52 -14.64
C SER A 50 25.34 3.85 -15.17
N ASP A 51 26.53 4.24 -14.73
CA ASP A 51 27.25 5.44 -15.19
C ASP A 51 27.61 5.41 -16.68
N SER A 52 27.49 4.24 -17.33
CA SER A 52 27.67 4.09 -18.77
C SER A 52 26.57 4.79 -19.57
N VAL A 53 25.39 5.05 -19.00
CA VAL A 53 24.30 5.82 -19.61
C VAL A 53 24.30 7.20 -18.97
N VAL A 54 24.48 8.24 -19.77
CA VAL A 54 24.55 9.63 -19.30
C VAL A 54 23.32 10.40 -19.79
N PRO A 55 22.26 10.52 -18.97
CA PRO A 55 21.09 11.32 -19.27
C PRO A 55 21.40 12.82 -19.21
N SER A 56 20.69 13.60 -20.02
CA SER A 56 20.81 15.05 -20.07
C SER A 56 19.45 15.71 -20.32
N ILE A 57 19.19 16.79 -19.59
CA ILE A 57 18.01 17.65 -19.77
C ILE A 57 18.50 19.00 -20.28
N GLY A 58 18.05 19.38 -21.47
CA GLY A 58 18.32 20.67 -22.10
C GLY A 58 17.07 21.53 -22.23
N GLY A 59 17.25 22.84 -22.35
CA GLY A 59 16.17 23.79 -22.58
C GLY A 59 15.46 24.31 -21.32
N LEU A 60 15.81 23.79 -20.14
CA LEU A 60 15.35 24.35 -18.86
C LEU A 60 16.11 25.65 -18.52
N PRO A 61 15.41 26.71 -18.09
CA PRO A 61 16.06 27.93 -17.62
C PRO A 61 16.65 27.74 -16.20
N GLU A 62 17.50 28.66 -15.73
CA GLU A 62 17.92 28.66 -14.31
C GLU A 62 16.76 29.06 -13.39
N SER A 63 15.87 29.94 -13.87
CA SER A 63 14.65 30.37 -13.20
C SER A 63 13.53 30.59 -14.21
N TYR A 64 12.28 30.27 -13.86
CA TYR A 64 11.13 30.41 -14.76
C TYR A 64 10.26 31.64 -14.45
N ASN A 65 9.53 32.12 -15.46
CA ASN A 65 8.41 33.04 -15.30
C ASN A 65 7.07 32.29 -15.28
N ALA A 66 6.10 32.85 -14.55
CA ALA A 66 4.75 32.29 -14.43
C ALA A 66 4.13 32.01 -15.80
N SER A 67 3.56 30.82 -16.00
CA SER A 67 2.83 30.44 -17.23
C SER A 67 3.63 30.56 -18.53
N GLU A 68 4.97 30.65 -18.47
CA GLU A 68 5.81 30.67 -19.65
C GLU A 68 6.10 29.24 -20.15
N THR A 69 6.11 29.07 -21.47
CA THR A 69 6.40 27.78 -22.11
C THR A 69 7.88 27.71 -22.47
N TYR A 70 8.54 26.62 -22.05
CA TYR A 70 9.92 26.32 -22.38
C TYR A 70 10.00 25.04 -23.22
N THR A 71 10.78 25.06 -24.29
CA THR A 71 11.09 23.85 -25.05
C THR A 71 12.13 23.04 -24.29
N VAL A 72 11.78 21.80 -23.93
CA VAL A 72 12.62 20.87 -23.20
C VAL A 72 13.07 19.78 -24.15
N THR A 73 14.37 19.50 -24.17
CA THR A 73 14.96 18.38 -24.91
C THR A 73 15.62 17.44 -23.92
N VAL A 74 15.18 16.19 -23.91
CA VAL A 74 15.80 15.13 -23.10
C VAL A 74 16.56 14.18 -24.01
N SER A 75 17.74 13.78 -23.59
CA SER A 75 18.57 12.84 -24.34
C SER A 75 19.46 12.01 -23.45
N PHE A 76 20.08 10.97 -24.01
CA PHE A 76 21.13 10.21 -23.32
C PHE A 76 22.29 9.85 -24.26
N THR A 77 23.47 9.71 -23.69
CA THR A 77 24.68 9.21 -24.37
C THR A 77 25.25 7.99 -23.66
N GLY A 78 26.16 7.27 -24.31
CA GLY A 78 26.71 6.01 -23.80
C GLY A 78 25.75 4.82 -23.95
N GLY A 79 25.83 3.82 -23.05
CA GLY A 79 25.07 2.57 -23.08
C GLY A 79 25.84 1.35 -23.64
N PRO A 80 25.26 0.13 -23.60
CA PRO A 80 25.91 -1.14 -23.96
C PRO A 80 26.14 -1.36 -25.47
N GLY A 81 26.02 -0.31 -26.30
CA GLY A 81 26.12 -0.43 -27.75
C GLY A 81 27.48 -0.89 -28.25
N THR A 82 27.49 -2.03 -28.97
CA THR A 82 28.63 -2.50 -29.78
C THR A 82 28.46 -2.09 -31.25
N GLU A 83 29.55 -2.13 -32.01
CA GLU A 83 29.56 -1.78 -33.44
C GLU A 83 28.56 -2.66 -34.22
N GLY A 84 27.51 -2.03 -34.77
CA GLY A 84 26.45 -2.71 -35.52
C GLY A 84 25.12 -2.90 -34.79
N ASN A 85 25.01 -2.49 -33.52
CA ASN A 85 23.75 -2.53 -32.77
C ASN A 85 23.21 -1.12 -32.50
N ALA A 86 21.92 -0.93 -32.71
CA ALA A 86 21.28 0.36 -32.53
C ALA A 86 21.06 0.58 -31.03
N ASN A 87 22.10 1.08 -30.35
CA ASN A 87 22.01 1.53 -28.97
C ASN A 87 21.02 2.69 -28.93
N LEU A 88 19.78 2.36 -28.61
CA LEU A 88 18.60 3.20 -28.61
C LEU A 88 17.85 2.89 -27.31
N GLY A 89 16.81 3.63 -26.99
CA GLY A 89 16.05 3.35 -25.78
C GLY A 89 14.91 4.32 -25.60
N GLY A 90 14.61 4.59 -24.33
CA GLY A 90 13.47 5.38 -23.93
C GLY A 90 13.80 6.34 -22.79
N PHE A 91 12.82 7.18 -22.48
CA PHE A 91 12.86 8.06 -21.34
C PHE A 91 11.52 8.12 -20.61
N ASN A 92 11.58 8.58 -19.36
CA ASN A 92 10.47 9.13 -18.60
C ASN A 92 11.00 10.39 -17.88
N LEU A 93 10.29 11.50 -18.01
CA LEU A 93 10.57 12.74 -17.30
C LEU A 93 9.38 13.10 -16.43
N TRP A 94 9.66 13.34 -15.15
CA TRP A 94 8.71 13.84 -14.17
C TRP A 94 9.09 15.24 -13.71
N ALA A 95 8.12 16.13 -13.53
CA ALA A 95 8.28 17.45 -12.94
C ALA A 95 7.44 17.62 -11.66
N SER A 96 7.94 18.36 -10.67
CA SER A 96 7.18 18.64 -9.45
C SER A 96 6.02 19.61 -9.63
N ALA A 97 6.07 20.46 -10.65
CA ALA A 97 5.00 21.37 -11.02
C ALA A 97 5.12 21.82 -12.50
N GLY A 98 4.05 22.46 -13.00
CA GLY A 98 3.91 22.82 -14.41
C GLY A 98 3.30 21.68 -15.23
N THR A 99 3.01 21.96 -16.50
CA THR A 99 2.33 21.02 -17.38
C THR A 99 3.09 20.79 -18.67
N PHE A 100 3.30 19.54 -19.06
CA PHE A 100 3.90 19.20 -20.34
C PHE A 100 2.89 19.31 -21.48
N THR A 101 3.36 19.76 -22.62
CA THR A 101 2.66 19.75 -23.91
C THR A 101 3.54 19.08 -24.95
N VAL A 102 2.94 18.29 -25.84
CA VAL A 102 3.67 17.53 -26.87
C VAL A 102 3.22 18.01 -28.24
N SER A 103 4.19 18.24 -29.13
CA SER A 103 3.98 18.59 -30.54
C SER A 103 4.08 17.38 -31.46
N ASP A 104 4.93 16.42 -31.10
CA ASP A 104 5.35 15.30 -31.94
C ASP A 104 4.79 13.97 -31.42
N SER A 105 4.60 13.01 -32.33
CA SER A 105 3.97 11.71 -32.04
C SER A 105 4.90 10.74 -31.34
N ASP A 106 6.19 11.05 -31.24
CA ASP A 106 7.23 10.29 -30.54
C ASP A 106 7.17 10.46 -29.01
N VAL A 107 6.42 11.44 -28.53
CA VAL A 107 6.25 11.70 -27.09
C VAL A 107 4.78 11.56 -26.69
N ARG A 108 4.55 10.98 -25.50
CA ARG A 108 3.24 10.85 -24.89
C ARG A 108 3.23 11.42 -23.48
N ILE A 109 2.09 12.00 -23.11
CA ILE A 109 1.84 12.52 -21.77
C ILE A 109 1.10 11.44 -20.97
N TRP A 110 1.59 11.14 -19.77
CA TRP A 110 0.94 10.21 -18.83
C TRP A 110 0.08 10.96 -17.82
N SER A 111 0.56 12.09 -17.34
CA SER A 111 -0.13 13.03 -16.48
C SER A 111 0.37 14.44 -16.80
N PRO A 112 -0.29 15.51 -16.35
CA PRO A 112 0.15 16.87 -16.66
C PRO A 112 1.64 17.11 -16.36
N ASN A 113 2.20 16.46 -15.34
CA ASN A 113 3.58 16.62 -14.90
C ASN A 113 4.48 15.41 -15.19
N GLU A 114 4.05 14.48 -16.05
CA GLU A 114 4.85 13.31 -16.42
C GLU A 114 4.72 12.98 -17.92
N VAL A 115 5.86 12.84 -18.57
CA VAL A 115 5.96 12.63 -20.02
C VAL A 115 6.98 11.54 -20.33
N SER A 116 6.73 10.77 -21.38
CA SER A 116 7.53 9.61 -21.76
C SER A 116 7.48 9.41 -23.27
N HIS A 117 8.38 8.59 -23.81
CA HIS A 117 8.32 8.18 -25.21
C HIS A 117 7.05 7.36 -25.54
N SER A 118 6.52 7.58 -26.75
CA SER A 118 5.42 6.81 -27.34
C SER A 118 5.96 5.54 -28.03
N TYR A 119 5.08 4.82 -28.73
CA TYR A 119 5.50 3.70 -29.59
C TYR A 119 6.38 4.17 -30.75
N GLU A 120 6.08 5.32 -31.35
CA GLU A 120 6.86 5.89 -32.46
C GLU A 120 8.16 6.55 -31.97
N GLY A 121 8.17 6.98 -30.71
CA GLY A 121 9.36 7.46 -30.02
C GLY A 121 10.18 6.37 -29.36
N ASN A 122 9.77 5.11 -29.52
CA ASN A 122 10.60 3.99 -29.12
C ASN A 122 11.86 3.97 -29.98
N ASP A 123 12.95 3.49 -29.41
CA ASP A 123 14.24 3.38 -30.09
C ASP A 123 14.78 4.73 -30.57
N GLN A 124 14.75 5.74 -29.71
CA GLN A 124 15.43 7.01 -29.97
C GLN A 124 16.43 7.33 -28.86
N ARG A 125 17.14 8.45 -29.01
CA ARG A 125 18.10 8.96 -28.01
C ARG A 125 17.80 10.38 -27.56
N SER A 126 16.87 11.04 -28.22
CA SER A 126 16.57 12.44 -28.01
C SER A 126 15.11 12.68 -28.33
N TRP A 127 14.42 13.36 -27.43
CA TRP A 127 13.02 13.72 -27.58
C TRP A 127 12.87 15.18 -27.20
N THR A 128 11.97 15.87 -27.89
CA THR A 128 11.69 17.29 -27.65
C THR A 128 10.21 17.49 -27.41
N PHE A 129 9.89 18.30 -26.42
CA PHE A 129 8.52 18.64 -26.04
C PHE A 129 8.53 19.98 -25.29
N GLU A 130 7.37 20.41 -24.84
CA GLU A 130 7.21 21.70 -24.18
C GLU A 130 6.81 21.51 -22.72
N TRP A 131 7.32 22.38 -21.86
CA TRP A 131 6.92 22.49 -20.46
C TRP A 131 6.38 23.89 -20.20
N VAL A 132 5.12 23.96 -19.79
CA VAL A 132 4.47 25.18 -19.35
C VAL A 132 4.71 25.33 -17.85
N ALA A 133 5.46 26.36 -17.47
CA ALA A 133 5.81 26.63 -16.09
C ALA A 133 4.57 26.95 -15.24
N PRO A 134 4.55 26.54 -13.96
CA PRO A 134 3.40 26.80 -13.09
C PRO A 134 3.28 28.29 -12.76
N ASP A 135 2.09 28.71 -12.32
CA ASP A 135 1.89 30.05 -11.75
C ASP A 135 2.47 30.20 -10.34
N SER A 136 2.98 29.12 -9.75
CA SER A 136 3.58 29.12 -8.43
C SER A 136 4.97 29.75 -8.43
N GLY A 137 5.39 30.31 -7.30
CA GLY A 137 6.77 30.77 -7.09
C GLY A 137 7.79 29.68 -6.70
N ALA A 138 7.39 28.42 -6.79
CA ALA A 138 8.12 27.26 -6.28
C ALA A 138 9.34 26.89 -7.11
N ALA A 139 10.42 26.38 -6.50
CA ALA A 139 11.37 25.62 -7.31
C ALA A 139 10.69 24.38 -7.91
N VAL A 140 10.97 24.08 -9.18
CA VAL A 140 10.45 22.92 -9.90
C VAL A 140 11.59 21.92 -10.05
N ASP A 141 11.40 20.73 -9.51
CA ASP A 141 12.34 19.63 -9.65
C ASP A 141 11.93 18.77 -10.84
N PHE A 142 12.91 18.41 -11.65
CA PHE A 142 12.81 17.53 -12.81
C PHE A 142 13.64 16.28 -12.55
N ILE A 143 13.02 15.13 -12.77
CA ILE A 143 13.66 13.83 -12.60
C ILE A 143 13.53 13.09 -13.93
N LEU A 144 14.65 12.95 -14.62
CA LEU A 144 14.76 12.23 -15.89
C LEU A 144 15.31 10.84 -15.63
N HIS A 145 14.59 9.83 -16.11
CA HIS A 145 15.07 8.47 -16.24
C HIS A 145 15.24 8.14 -17.72
N THR A 146 16.38 7.55 -18.08
CA THR A 146 16.62 7.05 -19.44
C THR A 146 17.17 5.64 -19.39
N ASN A 147 16.69 4.79 -20.29
CA ASN A 147 17.24 3.46 -20.52
C ASN A 147 17.92 3.38 -21.89
N SER A 148 18.85 2.45 -22.00
CA SER A 148 19.59 2.13 -23.21
C SER A 148 19.59 0.62 -23.36
N VAL A 149 19.03 0.14 -24.46
CA VAL A 149 18.90 -1.29 -24.74
C VAL A 149 20.01 -1.80 -25.63
N ASN A 150 20.39 -3.05 -25.44
CA ASN A 150 21.45 -3.70 -26.22
C ASN A 150 20.91 -4.47 -27.44
N GLY A 151 19.65 -4.29 -27.83
CA GLY A 151 19.06 -4.86 -29.05
C GLY A 151 18.99 -6.40 -29.11
N ASN A 152 19.04 -7.09 -27.97
CA ASN A 152 19.01 -8.56 -27.90
C ASN A 152 17.58 -9.17 -27.86
N GLU A 153 16.58 -8.43 -28.34
CA GLU A 153 15.17 -8.84 -28.29
C GLU A 153 14.98 -10.21 -28.96
N GLY A 154 14.56 -11.21 -28.17
CA GLY A 154 14.25 -12.57 -28.63
C GLY A 154 15.24 -13.69 -28.25
N ASN A 155 16.46 -13.38 -27.77
CA ASN A 155 17.43 -14.43 -27.38
C ASN A 155 17.60 -14.58 -25.85
N ASP A 156 17.67 -13.49 -25.08
CA ASP A 156 17.97 -13.53 -23.62
C ASP A 156 17.22 -12.48 -22.77
N GLY A 157 16.13 -11.88 -23.27
CA GLY A 157 15.35 -10.85 -22.55
C GLY A 157 16.15 -9.57 -22.24
N SER A 158 15.71 -8.72 -21.29
CA SER A 158 16.34 -7.43 -20.92
C SER A 158 17.72 -7.55 -20.25
N SER A 159 18.40 -8.68 -20.41
CA SER A 159 19.73 -8.93 -19.87
C SER A 159 20.78 -8.06 -20.57
N GLY A 160 21.51 -7.27 -19.78
CA GLY A 160 22.56 -6.37 -20.29
C GLY A 160 22.05 -5.03 -20.83
N ASP A 161 20.76 -4.72 -20.67
CA ASP A 161 20.27 -3.35 -20.76
C ASP A 161 20.82 -2.52 -19.60
N MET A 162 20.84 -1.20 -19.76
CA MET A 162 21.33 -0.27 -18.75
C MET A 162 20.42 0.93 -18.66
N TRP A 163 20.33 1.54 -17.48
CA TRP A 163 19.60 2.79 -17.29
C TRP A 163 20.33 3.71 -16.32
N ASN A 164 19.98 4.99 -16.34
CA ASN A 164 20.46 5.96 -15.37
C ASN A 164 19.47 7.12 -15.20
N ARG A 165 19.77 8.02 -14.26
CA ARG A 165 18.94 9.15 -13.86
C ARG A 165 19.71 10.47 -13.93
N ALA A 166 19.02 11.53 -14.30
CA ALA A 166 19.46 12.92 -14.12
C ALA A 166 18.40 13.71 -13.36
N ASP A 167 18.87 14.62 -12.50
CA ASP A 167 18.02 15.55 -11.77
C ASP A 167 18.35 16.98 -12.18
N ALA A 168 17.34 17.83 -12.33
CA ALA A 168 17.50 19.27 -12.52
C ALA A 168 16.50 20.02 -11.66
N THR A 169 16.87 21.19 -11.17
CA THR A 169 15.98 22.08 -10.41
C THR A 169 15.95 23.43 -11.09
N VAL A 170 14.76 23.91 -11.45
CA VAL A 170 14.52 25.25 -11.96
C VAL A 170 13.97 26.11 -10.82
N LEU A 171 14.60 27.25 -10.56
CA LEU A 171 14.20 28.13 -9.47
C LEU A 171 12.90 28.88 -9.79
N GLY A 172 11.96 28.93 -8.85
CA GLY A 172 10.73 29.72 -8.98
C GLY A 172 10.84 31.13 -8.42
N PHE A 173 9.77 31.91 -8.60
CA PHE A 173 9.64 33.29 -8.13
C PHE A 173 8.73 33.39 -6.88
N GLY A 174 9.25 33.23 -5.66
CA GLY A 174 8.45 33.45 -4.44
C GLY A 174 8.79 32.50 -3.29
N PRO A 175 8.04 32.57 -2.17
CA PRO A 175 8.24 31.62 -1.07
C PRO A 175 7.94 30.21 -1.56
N ALA A 176 8.84 29.27 -1.25
CA ALA A 176 8.68 27.88 -1.62
C ALA A 176 7.33 27.33 -1.13
N PRO A 177 6.58 26.58 -1.95
CA PRO A 177 5.41 25.86 -1.49
C PRO A 177 5.84 24.89 -0.38
N LEU A 178 4.94 24.63 0.55
CA LEU A 178 5.18 23.61 1.54
C LEU A 178 5.35 22.27 0.80
N PRO A 179 6.31 21.42 1.22
CA PRO A 179 6.51 20.13 0.59
C PRO A 179 5.21 19.33 0.66
N ASP A 180 4.78 18.80 -0.47
CA ASP A 180 3.59 17.98 -0.55
C ASP A 180 3.82 16.71 0.29
N VAL A 181 2.94 16.46 1.27
CA VAL A 181 3.11 15.34 2.20
C VAL A 181 2.20 14.22 1.72
N ASP A 182 2.82 13.15 1.23
CA ASP A 182 2.13 11.92 0.82
C ASP A 182 1.06 11.51 1.88
N PRO A 183 -0.24 11.57 1.52
CA PRO A 183 -1.33 11.23 2.41
C PRO A 183 -1.22 9.82 3.00
N PHE A 184 -0.60 8.87 2.30
CA PHE A 184 -0.32 7.54 2.85
C PHE A 184 0.77 7.55 3.91
N LYS A 185 1.78 8.42 3.81
CA LYS A 185 2.74 8.62 4.91
C LYS A 185 2.06 9.21 6.13
N VAL A 186 1.10 10.12 5.95
CA VAL A 186 0.28 10.64 7.05
C VAL A 186 -0.54 9.52 7.69
N LEU A 187 -1.27 8.73 6.89
CA LEU A 187 -2.06 7.60 7.38
C LEU A 187 -1.18 6.58 8.11
N ALA A 188 -0.06 6.15 7.50
CA ALA A 188 0.87 5.19 8.08
C ALA A 188 1.48 5.70 9.38
N THR A 189 1.82 7.00 9.46
CA THR A 189 2.31 7.63 10.69
C THR A 189 1.23 7.61 11.77
N LEU A 190 -0.02 7.96 11.44
CA LEU A 190 -1.11 7.94 12.41
C LEU A 190 -1.47 6.52 12.85
N MET A 191 -1.37 5.53 11.96
CA MET A 191 -1.49 4.11 12.30
C MET A 191 -0.37 3.67 13.25
N LEU A 192 0.87 4.08 12.97
CA LEU A 192 2.03 3.78 13.83
C LEU A 192 1.86 4.41 15.21
N VAL A 193 1.49 5.69 15.29
CA VAL A 193 1.18 6.37 16.55
C VAL A 193 0.06 5.65 17.30
N SER A 194 -1.01 5.27 16.60
CA SER A 194 -2.12 4.50 17.20
C SER A 194 -1.66 3.14 17.73
N ALA A 195 -0.79 2.45 17.01
CA ALA A 195 -0.21 1.17 17.43
C ALA A 195 0.73 1.32 18.62
N ILE A 196 1.53 2.39 18.68
CA ILE A 196 2.40 2.72 19.82
C ILE A 196 1.55 3.02 21.04
N LEU A 197 0.54 3.89 20.91
CA LEU A 197 -0.39 4.20 22.00
C LEU A 197 -1.12 2.95 22.49
N PHE A 198 -1.56 2.11 21.56
CA PHE A 198 -2.15 0.81 21.89
C PHE A 198 -1.16 -0.09 22.65
N GLY A 199 0.10 -0.17 22.20
CA GLY A 199 1.16 -0.91 22.90
C GLY A 199 1.42 -0.39 24.31
N ILE A 200 1.44 0.94 24.51
CA ILE A 200 1.55 1.57 25.83
C ILE A 200 0.36 1.16 26.71
N VAL A 201 -0.86 1.18 26.18
CA VAL A 201 -2.05 0.74 26.93
C VAL A 201 -1.94 -0.73 27.32
N VAL A 202 -1.52 -1.61 26.42
CA VAL A 202 -1.30 -3.05 26.71
C VAL A 202 -0.25 -3.22 27.81
N LEU A 203 0.89 -2.53 27.72
CA LEU A 203 1.94 -2.55 28.74
C LEU A 203 1.43 -2.01 30.09
N TYR A 204 0.62 -0.96 30.07
CA TYR A 204 0.00 -0.41 31.27
C TYR A 204 -1.00 -1.38 31.91
N VAL A 205 -1.84 -2.06 31.11
CA VAL A 205 -2.75 -3.10 31.61
C VAL A 205 -1.97 -4.26 32.22
N PHE A 206 -0.88 -4.69 31.58
CA PHE A 206 0.01 -5.70 32.13
C PHE A 206 0.64 -5.25 33.47
N TYR A 207 1.19 -4.04 33.52
CA TYR A 207 1.73 -3.44 34.74
C TYR A 207 0.67 -3.37 35.85
N ARG A 208 -0.56 -2.95 35.53
CA ARG A 208 -1.65 -2.85 36.51
C ARG A 208 -2.04 -4.22 37.08
N ASN A 209 -2.03 -5.26 36.25
CA ASN A 209 -2.38 -6.62 36.67
C ASN A 209 -1.25 -7.31 37.43
N ASN A 210 0.02 -6.93 37.20
CA ASN A 210 1.17 -7.51 37.89
C ASN A 210 2.27 -6.46 38.18
N PRO A 211 2.03 -5.52 39.11
CA PRO A 211 2.89 -4.35 39.32
C PRO A 211 4.29 -4.69 39.85
N SER A 212 4.44 -5.83 40.52
CA SER A 212 5.72 -6.35 41.01
C SER A 212 6.43 -7.29 40.02
N GLY A 213 5.92 -7.40 38.77
CA GLY A 213 6.30 -8.44 37.82
C GLY A 213 6.69 -7.98 36.42
N PHE A 214 7.12 -6.72 36.25
CA PHE A 214 7.62 -6.23 34.95
C PHE A 214 9.00 -6.80 34.62
N GLU A 215 9.05 -8.11 34.40
CA GLU A 215 10.21 -8.88 33.95
C GLU A 215 9.81 -9.64 32.68
N TRP A 216 10.73 -9.72 31.71
CA TRP A 216 10.49 -10.43 30.45
C TRP A 216 10.04 -11.89 30.66
N ASN A 217 10.56 -12.54 31.70
CA ASN A 217 10.22 -13.91 32.10
C ASN A 217 8.75 -14.10 32.48
N LYS A 218 8.04 -13.03 32.87
CA LYS A 218 6.61 -13.04 33.21
C LYS A 218 5.76 -12.54 32.05
N PHE A 219 6.27 -11.58 31.29
CA PHE A 219 5.58 -11.01 30.13
C PHE A 219 5.47 -12.00 28.95
N ALA A 220 6.56 -12.70 28.61
CA ALA A 220 6.58 -13.62 27.47
C ALA A 220 5.59 -14.80 27.61
N PRO A 221 5.46 -15.46 28.78
CA PRO A 221 4.40 -16.46 28.98
C PRO A 221 3.00 -15.87 28.92
N TRP A 222 2.79 -14.67 29.46
CA TRP A 222 1.49 -13.98 29.45
C TRP A 222 1.03 -13.68 28.02
N ILE A 223 1.89 -13.09 27.18
CA ILE A 223 1.51 -12.80 25.79
C ILE A 223 1.32 -14.09 24.98
N THR A 224 2.12 -15.12 25.24
CA THR A 224 1.94 -16.44 24.60
C THR A 224 0.57 -17.03 24.94
N GLU A 225 0.10 -16.88 26.18
CA GLU A 225 -1.22 -17.35 26.61
C GLU A 225 -2.36 -16.71 25.82
N TRP A 226 -2.27 -15.42 25.49
CA TRP A 226 -3.22 -14.75 24.61
C TRP A 226 -3.10 -15.22 23.17
N LEU A 227 -1.87 -15.32 22.64
CA LEU A 227 -1.63 -15.68 21.25
C LEU A 227 -2.10 -17.11 20.91
N THR A 228 -1.98 -18.03 21.86
CA THR A 228 -2.34 -19.45 21.68
C THR A 228 -3.62 -19.85 22.41
N SER A 229 -4.43 -18.88 22.86
CA SER A 229 -5.66 -19.18 23.60
C SER A 229 -6.71 -19.86 22.70
N THR A 230 -7.48 -20.76 23.29
CA THR A 230 -8.73 -21.27 22.69
C THR A 230 -9.98 -20.83 23.46
N ASP A 231 -9.82 -20.20 24.63
CA ASP A 231 -10.94 -19.72 25.45
C ASP A 231 -11.73 -18.64 24.71
N HIS A 232 -13.03 -18.86 24.50
CA HIS A 232 -13.94 -17.93 23.83
C HIS A 232 -13.93 -16.51 24.42
N LYS A 233 -13.72 -16.32 25.72
CA LYS A 233 -13.65 -14.98 26.34
C LYS A 233 -12.38 -14.24 25.94
N LYS A 234 -11.25 -14.95 25.91
CA LYS A 234 -9.98 -14.38 25.48
C LYS A 234 -10.01 -14.05 24.00
N ILE A 235 -10.50 -14.98 23.17
CA ILE A 235 -10.69 -14.73 21.74
C ILE A 235 -11.65 -13.55 21.52
N GLY A 236 -12.80 -13.52 22.21
CA GLY A 236 -13.73 -12.40 22.14
C GLY A 236 -13.11 -11.05 22.54
N THR A 237 -12.21 -11.04 23.51
CA THR A 237 -11.44 -9.84 23.88
C THR A 237 -10.48 -9.42 22.76
N LEU A 238 -9.80 -10.37 22.10
CA LEU A 238 -8.93 -10.07 20.97
C LEU A 238 -9.71 -9.46 19.80
N TYR A 239 -10.90 -9.98 19.50
CA TYR A 239 -11.84 -9.39 18.54
C TYR A 239 -12.22 -7.95 18.90
N PHE A 240 -12.55 -7.67 20.16
CA PHE A 240 -12.87 -6.30 20.61
C PHE A 240 -11.69 -5.36 20.45
N VAL A 241 -10.51 -5.79 20.90
CA VAL A 241 -9.27 -5.03 20.81
C VAL A 241 -8.95 -4.68 19.35
N GLN A 242 -9.01 -5.66 18.46
CA GLN A 242 -8.78 -5.44 17.03
C GLN A 242 -9.84 -4.51 16.42
N GLY A 243 -11.11 -4.76 16.72
CA GLY A 243 -12.23 -3.98 16.17
C GLY A 243 -12.17 -2.52 16.60
N LEU A 244 -11.82 -2.24 17.86
CA LEU A 244 -11.62 -0.87 18.37
C LEU A 244 -10.40 -0.19 17.75
N PHE A 245 -9.31 -0.94 17.53
CA PHE A 245 -8.14 -0.42 16.84
C PHE A 245 -8.49 0.04 15.41
N PHE A 246 -9.13 -0.83 14.62
CA PHE A 246 -9.54 -0.48 13.25
C PHE A 246 -10.70 0.51 13.19
N LEU A 247 -11.52 0.63 14.24
CA LEU A 247 -12.48 1.73 14.36
C LEU A 247 -11.76 3.09 14.39
N GLY A 248 -10.65 3.18 15.11
CA GLY A 248 -9.79 4.37 15.12
C GLY A 248 -9.16 4.65 13.75
N VAL A 249 -8.56 3.63 13.13
CA VAL A 249 -7.96 3.74 11.78
C VAL A 249 -9.01 4.18 10.74
N GLY A 250 -10.18 3.55 10.74
CA GLY A 250 -11.29 3.92 9.88
C GLY A 250 -11.79 5.35 10.13
N GLY A 251 -11.83 5.78 11.39
CA GLY A 251 -12.15 7.16 11.78
C GLY A 251 -11.15 8.19 11.26
N ILE A 252 -9.84 7.89 11.28
CA ILE A 252 -8.80 8.75 10.71
C ILE A 252 -9.03 8.93 9.20
N MET A 253 -9.24 7.84 8.46
CA MET A 253 -9.54 7.91 7.03
C MET A 253 -10.82 8.72 6.75
N ALA A 254 -11.84 8.57 7.59
CA ALA A 254 -13.07 9.38 7.49
C ALA A 254 -12.78 10.87 7.67
N MET A 255 -11.92 11.24 8.62
CA MET A 255 -11.54 12.64 8.83
C MET A 255 -10.79 13.20 7.63
N MET A 256 -9.88 12.45 7.01
CA MET A 256 -9.18 12.90 5.80
C MET A 256 -10.14 13.18 4.64
N ILE A 257 -11.11 12.28 4.41
CA ILE A 257 -12.19 12.46 3.42
C ILE A 257 -13.01 13.73 3.74
N ARG A 258 -13.36 13.94 5.01
CA ARG A 258 -14.17 15.09 5.43
C ARG A 258 -13.41 16.42 5.35
N LEU A 259 -12.10 16.41 5.61
CA LEU A 259 -11.23 17.57 5.42
C LEU A 259 -11.18 17.97 3.94
N GLN A 260 -11.01 17.00 3.04
CA GLN A 260 -11.08 17.27 1.59
C GLN A 260 -12.41 17.90 1.20
N LEU A 261 -13.52 17.42 1.73
CA LEU A 261 -14.86 17.92 1.42
C LEU A 261 -15.30 19.15 2.24
N ALA A 262 -14.40 19.78 3.01
CA ALA A 262 -14.75 20.89 3.89
C ALA A 262 -15.19 22.16 3.12
N SER A 263 -14.67 22.36 1.90
CA SER A 263 -15.08 23.45 1.00
C SER A 263 -15.03 22.99 -0.47
N PRO A 264 -15.86 23.58 -1.35
CA PRO A 264 -15.76 23.32 -2.79
C PRO A 264 -14.37 23.69 -3.34
N GLY A 265 -13.83 22.84 -4.21
CA GLY A 265 -12.53 23.09 -4.88
C GLY A 265 -11.30 22.99 -3.97
N ASN A 266 -11.42 22.38 -2.79
CA ASN A 266 -10.29 22.12 -1.91
C ASN A 266 -9.28 21.16 -2.58
N ASP A 267 -8.00 21.32 -2.27
CA ASP A 267 -6.86 20.60 -2.85
C ASP A 267 -6.08 19.77 -1.80
N PHE A 268 -6.68 19.52 -0.63
CA PHE A 268 -6.06 18.79 0.48
C PHE A 268 -5.61 17.35 0.14
N ILE A 269 -6.37 16.59 -0.65
CA ILE A 269 -5.96 15.31 -1.24
C ILE A 269 -6.39 15.24 -2.70
N THR A 270 -5.59 14.56 -3.53
CA THR A 270 -5.90 14.33 -4.94
C THR A 270 -7.11 13.41 -5.12
N GLN A 271 -7.68 13.41 -6.32
CA GLN A 271 -8.79 12.52 -6.68
C GLN A 271 -8.44 11.03 -6.49
N GLU A 272 -7.21 10.63 -6.80
CA GLU A 272 -6.74 9.26 -6.64
C GLU A 272 -6.73 8.85 -5.16
N TYR A 273 -6.09 9.65 -4.31
CA TYR A 273 -6.07 9.40 -2.87
C TYR A 273 -7.48 9.40 -2.28
N TYR A 274 -8.36 10.29 -2.72
CA TYR A 274 -9.75 10.29 -2.26
C TYR A 274 -10.45 8.96 -2.50
N ASN A 275 -10.32 8.38 -3.71
CA ASN A 275 -10.91 7.09 -4.04
C ASN A 275 -10.30 5.94 -3.22
N GLN A 276 -8.98 5.99 -2.99
CA GLN A 276 -8.27 5.01 -2.18
C GLN A 276 -8.71 5.06 -0.70
N PHE A 277 -8.75 6.25 -0.10
CA PHE A 277 -9.26 6.45 1.26
C PHE A 277 -10.73 6.05 1.39
N PHE A 278 -11.57 6.37 0.42
CA PHE A 278 -12.99 5.99 0.44
C PHE A 278 -13.17 4.47 0.44
N THR A 279 -12.43 3.77 -0.42
CA THR A 279 -12.44 2.31 -0.52
C THR A 279 -11.97 1.65 0.78
N LEU A 280 -10.79 2.05 1.26
CA LEU A 280 -10.19 1.51 2.48
C LEU A 280 -10.99 1.85 3.73
N HIS A 281 -11.58 3.05 3.82
CA HIS A 281 -12.47 3.44 4.92
C HIS A 281 -13.67 2.50 5.00
N GLY A 282 -14.41 2.32 3.90
CA GLY A 282 -15.58 1.45 3.86
C GLY A 282 -15.24 0.01 4.23
N THR A 283 -14.18 -0.56 3.63
CA THR A 283 -13.72 -1.91 3.94
C THR A 283 -13.31 -2.05 5.41
N THR A 284 -12.54 -1.10 5.95
CA THR A 284 -12.04 -1.15 7.32
C THR A 284 -13.18 -1.05 8.33
N MET A 285 -14.09 -0.10 8.15
CA MET A 285 -15.20 0.12 9.08
C MET A 285 -16.14 -1.08 9.16
N ILE A 286 -16.46 -1.71 8.03
CA ILE A 286 -17.39 -2.85 8.02
C ILE A 286 -16.67 -4.13 8.43
N PHE A 287 -15.59 -4.51 7.76
CA PHE A 287 -15.03 -5.84 7.87
C PHE A 287 -13.93 -5.98 8.92
N LEU A 288 -13.23 -4.89 9.26
CA LEU A 288 -12.15 -4.91 10.26
C LEU A 288 -12.55 -4.29 11.60
N ALA A 289 -13.61 -3.47 11.64
CA ALA A 289 -14.15 -2.88 12.87
C ALA A 289 -15.51 -3.48 13.26
N ALA A 290 -16.58 -3.21 12.52
CA ALA A 290 -17.94 -3.58 12.93
C ALA A 290 -18.15 -5.10 13.06
N MET A 291 -17.82 -5.88 12.02
CA MET A 291 -17.97 -7.34 12.06
C MET A 291 -17.15 -7.99 13.17
N PRO A 292 -15.86 -7.61 13.39
CA PRO A 292 -15.08 -8.14 14.50
C PRO A 292 -15.65 -7.76 15.88
N LEU A 293 -16.16 -6.55 16.06
CA LEU A 293 -16.82 -6.16 17.32
C LEU A 293 -18.06 -7.02 17.60
N ILE A 294 -18.87 -7.32 16.57
CA ILE A 294 -20.03 -8.23 16.68
C ILE A 294 -19.57 -9.64 17.03
N ALA A 295 -18.56 -10.17 16.35
CA ALA A 295 -18.00 -11.50 16.62
C ALA A 295 -17.37 -11.58 18.03
N GLY A 296 -16.74 -10.50 18.50
CA GLY A 296 -16.18 -10.38 19.85
C GLY A 296 -17.27 -10.44 20.92
N PHE A 297 -18.36 -9.71 20.71
CA PHE A 297 -19.53 -9.76 21.57
C PHE A 297 -20.16 -11.16 21.61
N ALA A 298 -20.36 -11.78 20.45
CA ALA A 298 -20.91 -13.13 20.36
C ALA A 298 -20.02 -14.16 21.07
N ASN A 299 -18.69 -14.04 20.92
CA ASN A 299 -17.73 -14.92 21.59
C ASN A 299 -17.82 -14.83 23.11
N TRP A 300 -17.98 -13.62 23.65
CA TRP A 300 -18.13 -13.42 25.09
C TRP A 300 -19.46 -13.96 25.62
N ILE A 301 -20.55 -13.63 24.94
CA ILE A 301 -21.89 -13.70 25.51
C ILE A 301 -22.61 -15.00 25.16
N VAL A 302 -22.49 -15.50 23.93
CA VAL A 302 -23.31 -16.62 23.45
C VAL A 302 -23.08 -17.89 24.27
N PRO A 303 -21.84 -18.38 24.50
CA PRO A 303 -21.64 -19.59 25.31
C PRO A 303 -22.17 -19.44 26.73
N LEU A 304 -22.01 -18.27 27.34
CA LEU A 304 -22.48 -17.99 28.69
C LEU A 304 -24.01 -17.99 28.78
N GLN A 305 -24.70 -17.40 27.80
CA GLN A 305 -26.17 -17.33 27.77
C GLN A 305 -26.81 -18.70 27.60
N ILE A 306 -26.21 -19.58 26.79
CA ILE A 306 -26.75 -20.93 26.56
C ILE A 306 -26.26 -21.98 27.59
N GLY A 307 -25.44 -21.56 28.56
CA GLY A 307 -24.82 -22.45 29.55
C GLY A 307 -23.81 -23.43 28.98
N ALA A 308 -23.20 -23.11 27.82
CA ALA A 308 -22.13 -23.90 27.24
C ALA A 308 -20.78 -23.55 27.89
N PRO A 309 -19.88 -24.53 28.08
CA PRO A 309 -18.56 -24.29 28.67
C PRO A 309 -17.62 -23.52 27.72
N ASP A 310 -17.79 -23.68 26.41
CA ASP A 310 -17.03 -23.03 25.33
C ASP A 310 -17.81 -23.20 24.00
N LEU A 311 -17.24 -22.75 22.88
CA LEU A 311 -17.72 -23.06 21.53
C LEU A 311 -17.43 -24.51 21.12
N ALA A 312 -18.20 -25.03 20.16
CA ALA A 312 -18.07 -26.40 19.64
C ALA A 312 -16.69 -26.71 19.06
N PHE A 313 -16.06 -25.72 18.41
CA PHE A 313 -14.73 -25.85 17.83
C PHE A 313 -13.79 -24.74 18.35
N PRO A 314 -13.20 -24.88 19.55
CA PRO A 314 -12.38 -23.82 20.16
C PRO A 314 -11.13 -23.44 19.34
N ARG A 315 -10.49 -24.42 18.69
CA ARG A 315 -9.33 -24.16 17.81
C ARG A 315 -9.73 -23.46 16.52
N LEU A 316 -10.89 -23.81 15.96
CA LEU A 316 -11.44 -23.14 14.77
C LEU A 316 -11.78 -21.69 15.09
N ASN A 317 -12.28 -21.41 16.30
CA ASN A 317 -12.52 -20.06 16.77
C ASN A 317 -11.25 -19.21 16.80
N ALA A 318 -10.18 -19.75 17.40
CA ALA A 318 -8.88 -19.09 17.44
C ALA A 318 -8.32 -18.85 16.03
N PHE A 319 -8.41 -19.86 15.15
CA PHE A 319 -7.98 -19.72 13.75
C PHE A 319 -8.80 -18.66 13.00
N SER A 320 -10.11 -18.62 13.21
CA SER A 320 -10.99 -17.61 12.59
C SER A 320 -10.58 -16.20 12.99
N PHE A 321 -10.21 -15.97 14.26
CA PHE A 321 -9.65 -14.70 14.69
C PHE A 321 -8.35 -14.36 13.94
N TRP A 322 -7.39 -15.28 13.90
CA TRP A 322 -6.06 -15.04 13.31
C TRP A 322 -6.05 -14.77 11.81
N LEU A 323 -7.10 -15.17 11.09
CA LEU A 323 -7.28 -14.79 9.68
C LEU A 323 -7.47 -13.28 9.50
N GLN A 324 -8.01 -12.55 10.47
CA GLN A 324 -8.29 -11.13 10.30
C GLN A 324 -7.07 -10.23 10.37
N PRO A 325 -6.13 -10.37 11.34
CA PRO A 325 -4.89 -9.60 11.29
C PRO A 325 -4.11 -9.84 9.99
N VAL A 326 -4.10 -11.08 9.49
CA VAL A 326 -3.48 -11.41 8.19
C VAL A 326 -4.20 -10.72 7.04
N ALA A 327 -5.53 -10.74 7.05
CA ALA A 327 -6.34 -10.06 6.04
C ALA A 327 -6.13 -8.53 6.06
N ALA A 328 -6.05 -7.93 7.24
CA ALA A 328 -5.80 -6.50 7.39
C ALA A 328 -4.43 -6.13 6.79
N LEU A 329 -3.39 -6.93 7.03
CA LEU A 329 -2.09 -6.71 6.41
C LEU A 329 -2.19 -6.72 4.88
N LEU A 330 -2.90 -7.69 4.30
CA LEU A 330 -3.13 -7.76 2.85
C LEU A 330 -3.88 -6.53 2.33
N ILE A 331 -4.97 -6.12 2.99
CA ILE A 331 -5.76 -4.94 2.62
C ILE A 331 -4.93 -3.66 2.60
N PHE A 332 -4.07 -3.49 3.60
CA PHE A 332 -3.23 -2.30 3.71
C PHE A 332 -1.87 -2.42 2.99
N THR A 333 -1.54 -3.57 2.39
CA THR A 333 -0.27 -3.76 1.66
C THR A 333 -0.11 -2.72 0.56
N GLY A 334 -1.18 -2.42 -0.18
CA GLY A 334 -1.18 -1.39 -1.22
C GLY A 334 -0.81 0.00 -0.69
N VAL A 335 -1.22 0.35 0.52
CA VAL A 335 -0.86 1.64 1.17
C VAL A 335 0.64 1.71 1.44
N PHE A 336 1.27 0.60 1.85
CA PHE A 336 2.70 0.54 2.11
C PHE A 336 3.55 0.47 0.85
N SER A 337 2.99 0.00 -0.27
CA SER A 337 3.67 -0.13 -1.56
C SER A 337 3.36 0.98 -2.56
N GLY A 338 2.67 2.06 -2.15
CA GLY A 338 2.47 3.27 -2.97
C GLY A 338 1.14 3.38 -3.74
N GLY A 339 0.18 2.46 -3.53
CA GLY A 339 -1.14 2.51 -4.18
C GLY A 339 -2.17 1.61 -3.50
N GLY A 340 -3.06 2.19 -2.70
CA GLY A 340 -4.18 1.48 -2.07
C GLY A 340 -5.27 1.10 -3.08
N ALA A 341 -6.18 0.19 -2.72
CA ALA A 341 -7.33 -0.10 -3.59
C ALA A 341 -8.25 1.11 -3.71
N ASP A 342 -8.73 1.42 -4.92
CA ASP A 342 -9.46 2.64 -5.29
C ASP A 342 -10.85 2.36 -5.90
N THR A 343 -11.34 1.13 -5.75
CA THR A 343 -12.50 0.58 -6.49
C THR A 343 -13.87 0.77 -5.83
N GLY A 344 -13.89 1.50 -4.72
CA GLY A 344 -14.99 1.51 -3.79
C GLY A 344 -15.10 0.20 -3.02
N TRP A 345 -15.59 0.25 -1.78
CA TRP A 345 -15.69 -0.95 -0.94
C TRP A 345 -16.63 -2.04 -1.51
N THR A 346 -17.49 -1.67 -2.48
CA THR A 346 -18.38 -2.59 -3.22
C THR A 346 -17.63 -3.44 -4.25
N GLY A 347 -16.51 -2.95 -4.79
CA GLY A 347 -15.69 -3.68 -5.77
C GLY A 347 -16.46 -4.11 -7.02
N TYR A 348 -17.10 -3.18 -7.73
CA TYR A 348 -17.84 -3.52 -8.95
C TYR A 348 -16.92 -4.17 -9.99
N ALA A 349 -17.32 -5.35 -10.48
CA ALA A 349 -16.50 -6.16 -11.37
C ALA A 349 -15.94 -5.40 -12.59
N PRO A 350 -16.72 -4.60 -13.34
CA PRO A 350 -16.17 -3.88 -14.49
C PRO A 350 -15.02 -2.92 -14.15
N TYR A 351 -14.89 -2.51 -12.88
CA TYR A 351 -13.83 -1.63 -12.41
C TYR A 351 -12.65 -2.43 -11.83
N VAL A 352 -12.94 -3.50 -11.09
CA VAL A 352 -11.95 -4.38 -10.43
C VAL A 352 -11.20 -5.31 -11.40
N VAL A 353 -11.83 -5.76 -12.49
CA VAL A 353 -11.24 -6.72 -13.47
C VAL A 353 -10.85 -6.05 -14.80
N SER A 354 -10.78 -4.72 -14.81
CA SER A 354 -10.43 -3.94 -16.01
C SER A 354 -8.91 -3.91 -16.27
N GLU A 355 -8.52 -3.32 -17.40
CA GLU A 355 -7.11 -3.04 -17.75
C GLU A 355 -6.40 -2.14 -16.73
N THR A 356 -7.14 -1.48 -15.82
CA THR A 356 -6.58 -0.65 -14.75
C THR A 356 -6.40 -1.42 -13.43
N ALA A 357 -6.58 -2.75 -13.41
CA ALA A 357 -6.34 -3.56 -12.23
C ALA A 357 -4.86 -3.51 -11.80
N HIS A 358 -4.60 -3.10 -10.57
CA HIS A 358 -3.26 -2.94 -10.02
C HIS A 358 -3.07 -3.73 -8.71
N ALA A 359 -1.83 -3.79 -8.23
CA ALA A 359 -1.46 -4.62 -7.07
C ALA A 359 -2.27 -4.29 -5.80
N GLY A 360 -2.62 -3.02 -5.58
CA GLY A 360 -3.44 -2.58 -4.45
C GLY A 360 -4.81 -3.25 -4.42
N VAL A 361 -5.49 -3.32 -5.57
CA VAL A 361 -6.79 -3.98 -5.71
C VAL A 361 -6.67 -5.49 -5.55
N SER A 362 -5.63 -6.10 -6.12
CA SER A 362 -5.36 -7.55 -5.98
C SER A 362 -5.13 -7.95 -4.52
N MET A 363 -4.32 -7.19 -3.77
CA MET A 363 -4.05 -7.47 -2.36
C MET A 363 -5.27 -7.18 -1.47
N TRP A 364 -6.03 -6.14 -1.79
CA TRP A 364 -7.33 -5.88 -1.15
C TRP A 364 -8.30 -7.05 -1.34
N ALA A 365 -8.45 -7.56 -2.57
CA ALA A 365 -9.31 -8.71 -2.86
C ALA A 365 -8.84 -9.98 -2.12
N ALA A 366 -7.53 -10.24 -2.08
CA ALA A 366 -6.95 -11.35 -1.33
C ALA A 366 -7.27 -11.25 0.18
N GLY A 367 -7.15 -10.06 0.76
CA GLY A 367 -7.53 -9.82 2.15
C GLY A 367 -9.02 -10.01 2.40
N GLN A 368 -9.89 -9.57 1.48
CA GLN A 368 -11.33 -9.78 1.58
C GLN A 368 -11.71 -11.27 1.57
N ILE A 369 -11.06 -12.09 0.75
CA ILE A 369 -11.26 -13.55 0.75
C ILE A 369 -10.91 -14.17 2.12
N MET A 370 -9.83 -13.70 2.74
CA MET A 370 -9.43 -14.14 4.08
C MET A 370 -10.45 -13.73 5.16
N LEU A 371 -11.07 -12.55 5.04
CA LEU A 371 -12.15 -12.11 5.92
C LEU A 371 -13.41 -12.95 5.74
N VAL A 372 -13.76 -13.31 4.51
CA VAL A 372 -14.89 -14.22 4.22
C VAL A 372 -14.64 -15.60 4.83
N ALA A 373 -13.42 -16.13 4.75
CA ALA A 373 -13.05 -17.38 5.40
C ALA A 373 -13.21 -17.26 6.93
N SER A 374 -12.69 -16.19 7.54
CA SER A 374 -12.83 -15.90 8.97
C SER A 374 -14.30 -15.88 9.44
N SER A 375 -15.17 -15.13 8.74
CA SER A 375 -16.57 -15.01 9.11
C SER A 375 -17.34 -16.31 8.92
N THR A 376 -17.04 -17.06 7.85
CA THR A 376 -17.69 -18.35 7.56
C THR A 376 -17.39 -19.37 8.65
N LEU A 377 -16.13 -19.51 9.03
CA LEU A 377 -15.70 -20.42 10.09
C LEU A 377 -16.30 -20.05 11.45
N THR A 378 -16.35 -18.75 11.74
CA THR A 378 -17.01 -18.22 12.94
C THR A 378 -18.50 -18.57 12.96
N GLY A 379 -19.20 -18.36 11.84
CA GLY A 379 -20.63 -18.68 11.69
C GLY A 379 -20.93 -20.17 11.88
N ILE A 380 -20.15 -21.06 11.25
CA ILE A 380 -20.27 -22.51 11.42
C ILE A 380 -20.12 -22.89 12.89
N ASN A 381 -19.15 -22.29 13.58
CA ASN A 381 -18.87 -22.60 14.98
C ASN A 381 -20.01 -22.19 15.91
N PHE A 382 -20.54 -20.96 15.76
CA PHE A 382 -21.68 -20.51 16.55
C PHE A 382 -22.94 -21.33 16.27
N LEU A 383 -23.25 -21.58 14.99
CA LEU A 383 -24.41 -22.38 14.62
C LEU A 383 -24.34 -23.78 15.24
N THR A 384 -23.18 -24.43 15.17
CA THR A 384 -22.98 -25.74 15.79
C THR A 384 -23.11 -25.67 17.31
N THR A 385 -22.49 -24.69 17.95
CA THR A 385 -22.52 -24.52 19.41
C THR A 385 -23.95 -24.36 19.92
N ILE A 386 -24.72 -23.45 19.31
CA ILE A 386 -26.12 -23.20 19.68
C ILE A 386 -26.96 -24.47 19.46
N ALA A 387 -26.72 -25.22 18.38
CA ALA A 387 -27.47 -26.43 18.10
C ALA A 387 -27.25 -27.54 19.14
N VAL A 388 -26.00 -27.80 19.53
CA VAL A 388 -25.63 -29.04 20.24
C VAL A 388 -25.11 -28.86 21.67
N MET A 389 -24.79 -27.64 22.12
CA MET A 389 -24.13 -27.40 23.41
C MET A 389 -24.96 -26.61 24.43
N ARG A 390 -26.26 -26.42 24.19
CA ARG A 390 -27.17 -25.79 25.16
C ARG A 390 -27.25 -26.59 26.46
N ALA A 391 -27.46 -25.89 27.57
CA ALA A 391 -27.65 -26.50 28.88
C ALA A 391 -28.86 -27.46 28.90
N PRO A 392 -28.80 -28.53 29.71
CA PRO A 392 -29.93 -29.44 29.88
C PRO A 392 -31.19 -28.67 30.33
N GLY A 393 -32.31 -28.88 29.61
CA GLY A 393 -33.59 -28.20 29.88
C GLY A 393 -33.81 -26.90 29.09
N MET A 394 -32.82 -26.43 28.31
CA MET A 394 -32.98 -25.29 27.40
C MET A 394 -33.41 -25.74 26.00
N GLY A 395 -34.68 -25.51 25.67
CA GLY A 395 -35.27 -25.73 24.35
C GLY A 395 -34.82 -24.71 23.30
N TRP A 396 -35.43 -24.75 22.11
CA TRP A 396 -35.12 -23.79 21.02
C TRP A 396 -35.87 -22.46 21.13
N PHE A 397 -36.97 -22.42 21.89
CA PHE A 397 -37.82 -21.25 22.09
C PHE A 397 -37.71 -20.66 23.50
N GLN A 398 -36.66 -21.04 24.23
CA GLN A 398 -36.30 -20.55 25.56
C GLN A 398 -34.94 -19.88 25.44
#